data_AF-A0A924N8T2-F1
#
_entry.id   AF-A0A924N8T2-F1
#
_cell.length_a   1.000
_cell.length_b   1.000
_cell.length_c   1.000
_cell.angle_alpha   90.00
_cell.angle_beta   90.00
_cell.angle_gamma   90.00
#
_symmetry.space_group_name_H-M   'P 1'
#
loop_
_entity.id
_entity.type
_entity.pdbx_description
1 polymer ?
#
loop_
_entity_poly.entity_id
_entity_poly.type
_entity_poly.pdbx_seq_one_letter_code
_entity_poly.pdbx_strand_id
1 'polypeptide(L)'
;MTDENSPLEQAITASQDGDASQERRKRRYVANLAFGAIKAQHAAHRSTLERLVDWLNDVASSTAFLVVHLLAFTIWILWNTGHLGFRPIDPFPFGLMTTIVSLEAIFLSIFVLMAQKRESAIAELREELGLQVNLRVEQEVTKTLQLVAGLYTRLGHRVSDDPELSHMLQPLDVKAIERDLLEQIEAATSKKHNVMLDDGESSPIITARRPVARTKG
;
A
#
# COMPACT_ATOMS: atom_id res chain seq x y z
N MET A 1 -29.97 -14.34 -45.12
CA MET A 1 -28.55 -13.95 -44.97
C MET A 1 -28.15 -14.39 -43.58
N THR A 2 -27.95 -15.69 -43.43
CA THR A 2 -27.81 -16.38 -42.14
C THR A 2 -26.37 -16.85 -42.01
N ASP A 3 -25.70 -16.22 -41.06
CA ASP A 3 -24.49 -16.60 -40.32
C ASP A 3 -24.08 -18.08 -40.51
N GLU A 4 -23.19 -18.33 -41.46
CA GLU A 4 -22.54 -19.63 -41.65
C GLU A 4 -21.14 -19.55 -41.03
N ASN A 5 -21.10 -19.40 -39.70
CA ASN A 5 -19.85 -19.48 -38.96
C ASN A 5 -19.50 -20.96 -38.78
N SER A 6 -18.44 -21.41 -39.45
CA SER A 6 -18.07 -22.83 -39.60
C SER A 6 -17.86 -23.51 -38.22
N PRO A 7 -18.34 -24.75 -38.01
CA PRO A 7 -18.18 -25.46 -36.73
C PRO A 7 -16.69 -25.64 -36.31
N LEU A 8 -15.76 -25.52 -37.25
CA LEU A 8 -14.32 -25.51 -36.97
C LEU A 8 -13.82 -24.20 -36.34
N GLU A 9 -14.37 -23.04 -36.72
CA GLU A 9 -14.02 -21.75 -36.11
C GLU A 9 -14.53 -21.66 -34.67
N GLN A 10 -15.71 -22.21 -34.39
CA GLN A 10 -16.25 -22.29 -33.04
C GLN A 10 -15.45 -23.24 -32.14
N ALA A 11 -14.94 -24.36 -32.70
CA ALA A 11 -14.09 -25.29 -31.97
C ALA A 11 -12.70 -24.70 -31.67
N ILE A 12 -12.11 -23.93 -32.60
CA ILE A 12 -10.82 -23.27 -32.42
C ILE A 12 -10.91 -22.13 -31.40
N THR A 13 -11.96 -21.31 -31.46
CA THR A 13 -12.19 -20.22 -30.49
C THR A 13 -12.49 -20.76 -29.10
N ALA A 14 -13.35 -21.78 -28.96
CA ALA A 14 -13.61 -22.44 -27.67
C ALA A 14 -12.36 -23.10 -27.07
N SER A 15 -11.48 -23.67 -27.90
CA SER A 15 -10.20 -24.24 -27.46
C SER A 15 -9.20 -23.15 -27.04
N GLN A 16 -9.12 -22.02 -27.76
CA GLN A 16 -8.24 -20.90 -27.41
C GLN A 16 -8.66 -20.22 -26.10
N ASP A 17 -9.96 -20.05 -25.87
CA ASP A 17 -10.48 -19.49 -24.62
C ASP A 17 -10.27 -20.43 -23.41
N GLY A 18 -10.35 -21.75 -23.65
CA GLY A 18 -10.06 -22.77 -22.64
C GLY A 18 -8.59 -22.79 -22.20
N ASP A 19 -7.65 -22.64 -23.12
CA ASP A 19 -6.21 -22.62 -22.83
C ASP A 19 -5.79 -21.33 -22.10
N ALA A 20 -6.27 -20.18 -22.59
CA ALA A 20 -6.01 -18.88 -21.96
C ALA A 20 -6.55 -18.80 -20.52
N SER A 21 -7.72 -19.39 -20.26
CA SER A 21 -8.31 -19.42 -18.91
C SER A 21 -7.57 -20.38 -17.97
N GLN A 22 -7.08 -21.52 -18.46
CA GLN A 22 -6.22 -22.43 -17.67
C GLN A 22 -4.89 -21.77 -17.31
N GLU A 23 -4.25 -21.09 -18.25
CA GLU A 23 -2.97 -20.46 -18.02
C GLU A 23 -3.08 -19.31 -17.00
N ARG A 24 -4.14 -18.50 -17.10
CA ARG A 24 -4.47 -17.47 -16.09
C ARG A 24 -4.66 -18.07 -14.70
N ARG A 25 -5.31 -19.24 -14.58
CA ARG A 25 -5.47 -19.93 -13.29
C ARG A 25 -4.15 -20.45 -12.73
N LYS A 26 -3.28 -21.02 -13.57
CA LYS A 26 -1.95 -21.50 -13.16
C LYS A 26 -1.08 -20.34 -12.67
N ARG A 27 -1.01 -19.23 -13.42
CA ARG A 27 -0.24 -18.04 -13.04
C ARG A 27 -0.70 -17.47 -11.69
N ARG A 28 -2.02 -17.41 -11.45
CA ARG A 28 -2.59 -16.98 -10.15
C ARG A 28 -2.24 -17.95 -9.02
N TYR A 29 -2.24 -19.25 -9.28
CA TYR A 29 -1.90 -20.26 -8.27
C TYR A 29 -0.44 -20.14 -7.84
N VAL A 30 0.49 -20.02 -8.79
CA VAL A 30 1.93 -19.89 -8.49
C VAL A 30 2.22 -18.60 -7.73
N ALA A 31 1.59 -17.48 -8.13
CA ALA A 31 1.71 -16.21 -7.41
C ALA A 31 1.21 -16.34 -5.96
N ASN A 32 0.01 -16.88 -5.75
CA ASN A 32 -0.55 -17.07 -4.41
C ASN A 32 0.29 -18.01 -3.54
N LEU A 33 0.89 -19.04 -4.13
CA LEU A 33 1.76 -19.98 -3.44
C LEU A 33 3.07 -19.33 -3.00
N ALA A 34 3.70 -18.54 -3.89
CA ALA A 34 4.93 -17.81 -3.56
C ALA A 34 4.68 -16.79 -2.43
N PHE A 35 3.59 -16.03 -2.50
CA PHE A 35 3.21 -15.10 -1.43
C PHE A 35 2.86 -15.82 -0.12
N GLY A 36 2.18 -16.97 -0.21
CA GLY A 36 1.87 -17.82 0.93
C GLY A 36 3.12 -18.35 1.62
N ALA A 37 4.13 -18.79 0.84
CA ALA A 37 5.39 -19.31 1.36
C ALA A 37 6.22 -18.23 2.09
N ILE A 38 6.29 -17.02 1.54
CA ILE A 38 7.00 -15.88 2.17
C ILE A 38 6.32 -15.50 3.49
N LYS A 39 4.98 -15.43 3.50
CA LYS A 39 4.20 -15.18 4.72
C LYS A 39 4.37 -16.29 5.76
N ALA A 40 4.42 -17.55 5.32
CA ALA A 40 4.60 -18.70 6.20
C ALA A 40 6.00 -18.74 6.83
N GLN A 41 7.04 -18.38 6.08
CA GLN A 41 8.42 -18.34 6.58
C GLN A 41 8.62 -17.23 7.63
N HIS A 42 7.96 -16.07 7.44
CA HIS A 42 7.92 -15.01 8.46
C HIS A 42 7.06 -15.38 9.68
N ALA A 43 6.05 -16.24 9.49
CA ALA A 43 5.23 -16.77 10.57
C ALA A 43 5.91 -17.88 11.40
N ALA A 44 7.03 -18.44 10.94
CA ALA A 44 7.71 -19.55 11.61
C ALA A 44 8.50 -19.13 12.87
N HIS A 45 8.71 -17.82 13.08
CA HIS A 45 9.37 -17.25 14.27
C HIS A 45 8.39 -16.70 15.31
N ARG A 46 7.16 -17.25 15.36
CA ARG A 46 6.09 -16.69 16.20
C ARG A 46 6.36 -16.85 17.69
N SER A 47 6.53 -15.71 18.36
CA SER A 47 6.33 -15.57 19.80
C SER A 47 4.83 -15.70 20.12
N THR A 48 4.50 -16.21 21.30
CA THR A 48 3.11 -16.29 21.80
C THR A 48 2.41 -14.93 21.78
N LEU A 49 3.16 -13.85 21.93
CA LEU A 49 2.68 -12.46 21.83
C LEU A 49 2.18 -12.10 20.42
N GLU A 50 2.85 -12.55 19.36
CA GLU A 50 2.43 -12.23 17.99
C GLU A 50 1.13 -12.94 17.59
N ARG A 51 0.89 -14.12 18.16
CA ARG A 51 -0.37 -14.84 17.94
C ARG A 51 -1.55 -14.16 18.64
N LEU A 52 -1.30 -13.56 19.79
CA LEU A 52 -2.26 -12.71 20.49
C LEU A 52 -2.55 -11.43 19.69
N VAL A 53 -1.50 -10.79 19.13
CA VAL A 53 -1.63 -9.58 18.30
C VAL A 53 -2.42 -9.85 17.02
N ASP A 54 -2.17 -10.96 16.33
CA ASP A 54 -2.96 -11.32 15.13
C ASP A 54 -4.44 -11.50 15.48
N TRP A 55 -4.75 -12.22 16.57
CA TRP A 55 -6.14 -12.41 17.01
C TRP A 55 -6.79 -11.08 17.42
N LEU A 56 -6.08 -10.23 18.15
CA LEU A 56 -6.60 -8.91 18.53
C LEU A 56 -6.81 -8.00 17.32
N ASN A 57 -5.94 -8.07 16.31
CA ASN A 57 -6.07 -7.27 15.10
C ASN A 57 -7.27 -7.71 14.24
N ASP A 58 -7.52 -9.02 14.14
CA ASP A 58 -8.70 -9.55 13.47
C ASP A 58 -10.00 -9.13 14.20
N VAL A 59 -9.97 -9.10 15.54
CA VAL A 59 -11.10 -8.63 16.35
C VAL A 59 -11.28 -7.11 16.23
N ALA A 60 -10.20 -6.33 16.35
CA ALA A 60 -10.24 -4.86 16.34
C ALA A 60 -10.57 -4.28 14.95
N SER A 61 -10.18 -4.95 13.86
CA SER A 61 -10.54 -4.54 12.50
C SER A 61 -11.95 -4.98 12.08
N SER A 62 -12.61 -5.82 12.88
CA SER A 62 -13.95 -6.30 12.59
C SER A 62 -15.01 -5.24 12.90
N THR A 63 -15.92 -5.04 11.95
CA THR A 63 -17.12 -4.21 12.14
C THR A 63 -18.00 -4.68 13.31
N ALA A 64 -17.91 -5.96 13.69
CA ALA A 64 -18.63 -6.50 14.83
C ALA A 64 -18.14 -5.91 16.17
N PHE A 65 -16.85 -5.62 16.32
CA PHE A 65 -16.27 -5.06 17.54
C PHE A 65 -16.83 -3.66 17.84
N LEU A 66 -16.99 -2.83 16.80
CA LEU A 66 -17.60 -1.51 16.89
C LEU A 66 -19.06 -1.59 17.35
N VAL A 67 -19.84 -2.52 16.78
CA VAL A 67 -21.26 -2.69 17.14
C VAL A 67 -21.40 -3.15 18.59
N VAL A 68 -20.57 -4.10 19.04
CA VAL A 68 -20.57 -4.57 20.43
C VAL A 68 -20.25 -3.42 21.39
N HIS A 69 -19.23 -2.60 21.09
CA HIS A 69 -18.89 -1.43 21.89
C HIS A 69 -20.03 -0.41 21.95
N LEU A 70 -20.66 -0.12 20.82
CA LEU A 70 -21.78 0.81 20.76
C LEU A 70 -22.96 0.33 21.62
N LEU A 71 -23.29 -0.97 21.55
CA LEU A 71 -24.33 -1.58 22.38
C LEU A 71 -23.95 -1.57 23.86
N ALA A 72 -22.71 -1.91 24.20
CA ALA A 72 -22.21 -1.89 25.57
C ALA A 72 -22.32 -0.49 26.19
N PHE A 73 -21.89 0.56 25.48
CA PHE A 73 -22.03 1.95 25.94
C PHE A 73 -23.50 2.37 26.07
N THR A 74 -24.34 2.00 25.11
CA THR A 74 -25.78 2.31 25.17
C THR A 74 -26.43 1.65 26.40
N ILE A 75 -26.15 0.38 26.64
CA ILE A 75 -26.66 -0.36 27.81
C ILE A 75 -26.13 0.26 29.11
N TRP A 76 -24.84 0.60 29.17
CA TRP A 76 -24.22 1.22 30.35
C TRP A 76 -24.83 2.58 30.69
N ILE A 77 -25.08 3.42 29.68
CA ILE A 77 -25.73 4.71 29.85
C ILE A 77 -27.17 4.51 30.34
N LEU A 78 -27.97 3.64 29.69
CA LEU A 78 -29.35 3.36 30.11
C LEU A 78 -29.44 2.83 31.54
N TRP A 79 -28.50 1.97 31.95
CA TRP A 79 -28.39 1.48 33.32
C TRP A 79 -28.12 2.62 34.30
N ASN A 80 -27.13 3.48 34.02
CA ASN A 80 -26.72 4.54 34.94
C ASN A 80 -27.62 5.77 34.93
N THR A 81 -28.42 6.01 33.88
CA THR A 81 -29.48 7.03 33.84
C THR A 81 -30.70 6.65 34.69
N GLY A 82 -30.71 5.46 35.30
CA GLY A 82 -31.74 5.06 36.26
C GLY A 82 -33.04 4.58 35.61
N HIS A 83 -33.08 4.42 34.29
CA HIS A 83 -34.23 3.84 33.58
C HIS A 83 -34.53 2.39 33.98
N LEU A 84 -33.57 1.70 34.60
CA LEU A 84 -33.71 0.31 35.07
C LEU A 84 -33.97 0.18 36.58
N GLY A 85 -34.12 1.27 37.35
CA GLY A 85 -34.50 1.23 38.77
C GLY A 85 -33.41 0.72 39.75
N PHE A 86 -32.19 0.49 39.29
CA PHE A 86 -31.03 0.12 40.12
C PHE A 86 -30.25 1.35 40.62
N ARG A 87 -29.47 1.16 41.69
CA ARG A 87 -28.61 2.21 42.26
C ARG A 87 -27.55 2.61 41.22
N PRO A 88 -27.37 3.90 40.89
CA PRO A 88 -26.36 4.32 39.92
C PRO A 88 -24.96 3.92 40.41
N ILE A 89 -24.23 3.16 39.57
CA ILE A 89 -22.87 2.70 39.87
C ILE A 89 -21.85 3.78 39.46
N ASP A 90 -22.12 4.46 38.34
CA ASP A 90 -21.29 5.54 37.79
C ASP A 90 -22.17 6.78 37.52
N PRO A 91 -22.38 7.66 38.52
CA PRO A 91 -23.15 8.88 38.35
C PRO A 91 -22.52 9.79 37.29
N PHE A 92 -23.35 10.61 36.63
CA PHE A 92 -22.86 11.65 35.72
C PHE A 92 -21.79 12.49 36.44
N PRO A 93 -20.54 12.59 35.93
CA PRO A 93 -20.11 12.52 34.52
C PRO A 93 -19.51 11.20 34.00
N PHE A 94 -19.86 10.02 34.54
CA PHE A 94 -19.36 8.70 34.10
C PHE A 94 -17.82 8.54 34.17
N GLY A 95 -17.25 8.78 35.35
CA GLY A 95 -15.79 8.79 35.54
C GLY A 95 -15.13 7.43 35.35
N LEU A 96 -15.80 6.36 35.82
CA LEU A 96 -15.26 5.00 35.74
C LEU A 96 -15.23 4.49 34.30
N MET A 97 -16.31 4.70 33.54
CA MET A 97 -16.37 4.36 32.12
C MET A 97 -15.26 5.08 31.35
N THR A 98 -15.12 6.39 31.55
CA THR A 98 -14.14 7.21 30.83
C THR A 98 -12.71 6.76 31.10
N THR A 99 -12.39 6.40 32.35
CA THR A 99 -11.05 5.94 32.71
C THR A 99 -10.73 4.59 32.06
N ILE A 100 -11.65 3.62 32.13
CA ILE A 100 -11.48 2.30 31.52
C ILE A 100 -11.34 2.41 30.00
N VAL A 101 -12.23 3.17 29.35
CA VAL A 101 -12.20 3.36 27.88
C VAL A 101 -10.93 4.06 27.43
N SER A 102 -10.45 5.06 28.19
CA SER A 102 -9.20 5.75 27.83
C SER A 102 -7.99 4.81 27.87
N LEU A 103 -7.94 3.92 28.87
CA LEU A 103 -6.89 2.91 28.97
C LEU A 103 -7.01 1.88 27.83
N GLU A 104 -8.22 1.39 27.56
CA GLU A 104 -8.49 0.46 26.46
C GLU A 104 -8.10 1.05 25.10
N ALA A 105 -8.39 2.32 24.86
CA ALA A 105 -8.02 3.02 23.62
C ALA A 105 -6.50 3.06 23.39
N ILE A 106 -5.70 3.27 24.46
CA ILE A 106 -4.23 3.24 24.36
C ILE A 106 -3.76 1.83 23.93
N PHE A 107 -4.30 0.78 24.55
CA PHE A 107 -3.98 -0.60 24.17
C PHE A 107 -4.35 -0.89 22.72
N LEU A 108 -5.56 -0.53 22.29
CA LEU A 108 -6.00 -0.70 20.90
C LEU A 108 -5.09 0.05 19.93
N SER A 109 -4.69 1.29 20.24
CA SER A 109 -3.78 2.05 19.39
C SER A 109 -2.41 1.39 19.24
N ILE A 110 -1.86 0.82 20.33
CA ILE A 110 -0.58 0.10 20.29
C ILE A 110 -0.72 -1.18 19.45
N PHE A 111 -1.81 -1.92 19.61
CA PHE A 111 -2.07 -3.13 18.82
C PHE A 111 -2.22 -2.82 17.33
N VAL A 112 -2.96 -1.77 16.99
CA VAL A 112 -3.08 -1.29 15.61
C VAL A 112 -1.73 -0.87 15.07
N LEU A 113 -0.92 -0.13 15.82
CA LEU A 113 0.43 0.28 15.38
C LEU A 113 1.35 -0.92 15.16
N MET A 114 1.27 -1.94 16.02
CA MET A 114 2.03 -3.18 15.86
C MET A 114 1.61 -3.93 14.59
N ALA A 115 0.29 -4.03 14.33
CA ALA A 115 -0.23 -4.64 13.12
C ALA A 115 0.20 -3.87 11.86
N GLN A 116 0.13 -2.54 11.89
CA GLN A 116 0.60 -1.67 10.81
C GLN A 116 2.09 -1.83 10.55
N LYS A 117 2.92 -1.85 11.59
CA LYS A 117 4.38 -2.06 11.45
C LYS A 117 4.68 -3.39 10.77
N ARG A 118 3.95 -4.45 11.13
CA ARG A 118 4.10 -5.78 10.54
C ARG A 118 3.68 -5.79 9.06
N GLU A 119 2.51 -5.25 8.74
CA GLU A 119 2.05 -5.18 7.35
C GLU A 119 2.98 -4.32 6.49
N SER A 120 3.53 -3.23 7.04
CA SER A 120 4.53 -2.40 6.37
C SER A 120 5.80 -3.19 6.03
N ALA A 121 6.33 -3.98 6.96
CA ALA A 121 7.52 -4.80 6.71
C ALA A 121 7.26 -5.87 5.62
N ILE A 122 6.07 -6.48 5.61
CA ILE A 122 5.69 -7.43 4.57
C ILE A 122 5.52 -6.74 3.21
N ALA A 123 4.95 -5.53 3.19
CA ALA A 123 4.79 -4.73 1.98
C ALA A 123 6.15 -4.35 1.37
N GLU A 124 7.10 -3.91 2.20
CA GLU A 124 8.46 -3.57 1.79
C GLU A 124 9.19 -4.78 1.18
N LEU A 125 9.14 -5.95 1.84
CA LEU A 125 9.72 -7.18 1.28
C LEU A 125 9.08 -7.58 -0.05
N ARG A 126 7.75 -7.40 -0.18
CA ARG A 126 7.04 -7.69 -1.43
C ARG A 126 7.48 -6.74 -2.55
N GLU A 127 7.70 -5.49 -2.23
CA GLU A 127 8.20 -4.49 -3.18
C GLU A 127 9.62 -4.83 -3.63
N GLU A 128 10.52 -5.13 -2.69
CA GLU A 128 11.90 -5.52 -2.98
C GLU A 128 11.96 -6.76 -3.89
N LEU A 129 11.20 -7.82 -3.56
CA LEU A 129 11.12 -9.02 -4.37
C LEU A 129 10.53 -8.74 -5.76
N GLY A 130 9.52 -7.88 -5.85
CA GLY A 130 8.94 -7.45 -7.12
C GLY A 130 9.97 -6.76 -8.01
N LEU A 131 10.76 -5.84 -7.43
CA LEU A 131 11.86 -5.18 -8.12
C LEU A 131 12.92 -6.18 -8.60
N GLN A 132 13.37 -7.10 -7.74
CA GLN A 132 14.37 -8.11 -8.11
C GLN A 132 13.90 -8.99 -9.27
N VAL A 133 12.65 -9.44 -9.25
CA VAL A 133 12.06 -10.24 -10.34
C VAL A 133 12.00 -9.41 -11.62
N ASN A 134 11.55 -8.17 -11.56
CA ASN A 134 11.49 -7.28 -12.74
C ASN A 134 12.88 -7.05 -13.33
N LEU A 135 13.89 -6.70 -12.51
CA LEU A 135 15.26 -6.52 -12.97
C LEU A 135 15.81 -7.78 -13.67
N ARG A 136 15.46 -8.96 -13.13
CA ARG A 136 15.85 -10.24 -13.73
C ARG A 136 15.15 -10.49 -15.06
N VAL A 137 13.84 -10.22 -15.15
CA VAL A 137 13.08 -10.35 -16.39
C VAL A 137 13.64 -9.42 -17.46
N GLU A 138 13.93 -8.16 -17.12
CA GLU A 138 14.58 -7.22 -18.05
C GLU A 138 15.90 -7.78 -18.59
N GLN A 139 16.77 -8.32 -17.73
CA GLN A 139 18.01 -8.96 -18.17
C GLN A 139 17.79 -10.18 -19.07
N GLU A 140 16.82 -11.03 -18.74
CA GLU A 140 16.47 -12.21 -19.55
C GLU A 140 15.87 -11.80 -20.91
N VAL A 141 15.04 -10.75 -20.95
CA VAL A 141 14.46 -10.17 -22.17
C VAL A 141 15.57 -9.57 -23.04
N THR A 142 16.45 -8.73 -22.49
CA THR A 142 17.59 -8.17 -23.24
C THR A 142 18.48 -9.27 -23.81
N LYS A 143 18.80 -10.32 -23.03
CA LYS A 143 19.57 -11.46 -23.54
C LYS A 143 18.84 -12.21 -24.66
N THR A 144 17.54 -12.41 -24.51
CA THR A 144 16.73 -13.04 -25.55
C THR A 144 16.74 -12.21 -26.82
N LEU A 145 16.60 -10.89 -26.70
CA LEU A 145 16.66 -9.95 -27.82
C LEU A 145 18.03 -9.97 -28.50
N GLN A 146 19.13 -10.03 -27.73
CA GLN A 146 20.48 -10.17 -28.24
C GLN A 146 20.68 -11.48 -29.02
N LEU A 147 20.14 -12.59 -28.52
CA LEU A 147 20.18 -13.88 -29.23
C LEU A 147 19.37 -13.84 -30.53
N VAL A 148 18.17 -13.26 -30.49
CA VAL A 148 17.31 -13.10 -31.68
C VAL A 148 17.97 -12.18 -32.72
N ALA A 149 18.53 -11.04 -32.30
CA ALA A 149 19.28 -10.14 -33.17
C ALA A 149 20.51 -10.83 -33.78
N GLY A 150 21.23 -11.64 -32.99
CA GLY A 150 22.34 -12.45 -33.48
C GLY A 150 21.92 -13.49 -34.54
N LEU A 151 20.76 -14.14 -34.35
CA LEU A 151 20.20 -15.07 -35.32
C LEU A 151 19.77 -14.35 -36.61
N TYR A 152 19.09 -13.21 -36.48
CA TYR A 152 18.66 -12.38 -37.59
C TYR A 152 19.85 -11.95 -38.47
N THR A 153 20.95 -11.57 -37.81
CA THR A 153 22.21 -11.21 -38.48
C THR A 153 22.85 -12.41 -39.20
N ARG A 154 22.84 -13.61 -38.60
CA ARG A 154 23.36 -14.84 -39.24
C ARG A 154 22.52 -15.28 -40.44
N LEU A 155 21.23 -14.98 -40.47
CA LEU A 155 20.35 -15.25 -41.61
C LEU A 155 20.59 -14.29 -42.80
N GLY A 156 21.55 -13.36 -42.68
CA GLY A 156 21.90 -12.43 -43.75
C GLY A 156 21.09 -11.15 -43.76
N HIS A 157 20.18 -10.97 -42.79
CA HIS A 157 19.45 -9.73 -42.61
C HIS A 157 20.23 -8.78 -41.69
N ARG A 158 20.35 -7.51 -42.07
CA ARG A 158 20.87 -6.50 -41.15
C ARG A 158 19.78 -6.14 -40.17
N VAL A 159 20.06 -6.27 -38.87
CA VAL A 159 19.24 -5.64 -37.82
C VAL A 159 19.06 -4.18 -38.24
N SER A 160 17.83 -3.76 -38.52
CA SER A 160 17.52 -2.40 -38.95
C SER A 160 18.14 -1.40 -37.97
N ASP A 161 18.57 -0.23 -38.45
CA ASP A 161 19.05 0.91 -37.64
C ASP A 161 17.91 1.54 -36.83
N ASP A 162 17.15 0.73 -36.11
CA ASP A 162 16.14 1.18 -35.19
C ASP A 162 16.83 1.65 -33.90
N PRO A 163 16.79 2.96 -33.58
CA PRO A 163 17.39 3.49 -32.37
C PRO A 163 16.73 2.93 -31.10
N GLU A 164 15.46 2.53 -31.15
CA GLU A 164 14.73 1.96 -30.00
C GLU A 164 15.24 0.54 -29.68
N LEU A 165 15.37 -0.30 -30.71
CA LEU A 165 15.92 -1.66 -30.56
C LEU A 165 17.36 -1.64 -30.05
N SER A 166 18.15 -0.67 -30.52
CA SER A 166 19.54 -0.47 -30.06
C SER A 166 19.62 -0.15 -28.57
N HIS A 167 18.65 0.62 -28.05
CA HIS A 167 18.53 0.88 -26.61
C HIS A 167 18.10 -0.36 -25.82
N MET A 168 17.13 -1.15 -26.33
CA MET A 168 16.65 -2.36 -25.66
C MET A 168 17.70 -3.48 -25.56
N LEU A 169 18.66 -3.51 -26.49
CA LEU A 169 19.77 -4.46 -26.48
C LEU A 169 20.84 -4.14 -25.44
N GLN A 170 20.83 -2.94 -24.87
CA GLN A 170 21.78 -2.56 -23.82
C GLN A 170 21.39 -3.22 -22.50
N PRO A 171 22.35 -3.74 -21.73
CA PRO A 171 22.06 -4.27 -20.41
C PRO A 171 21.57 -3.15 -19.50
N LEU A 172 20.54 -3.46 -18.71
CA LEU A 172 20.02 -2.54 -17.70
C LEU A 172 21.13 -2.15 -16.70
N ASP A 173 21.51 -0.87 -16.68
CA ASP A 173 22.48 -0.32 -15.73
C ASP A 173 21.78 0.11 -14.43
N VAL A 174 21.80 -0.79 -13.45
CA VAL A 174 21.23 -0.53 -12.11
C VAL A 174 21.86 0.70 -11.45
N LYS A 175 23.16 0.98 -11.69
CA LYS A 175 23.83 2.15 -11.12
C LYS A 175 23.41 3.46 -11.78
N ALA A 176 23.01 3.43 -13.05
CA ALA A 176 22.45 4.61 -13.71
C ALA A 176 21.10 4.98 -13.07
N ILE A 177 20.24 3.99 -12.87
CA ILE A 177 18.94 4.18 -12.20
C ILE A 177 19.13 4.71 -10.77
N GLU A 178 20.12 4.19 -10.02
CA GLU A 178 20.45 4.68 -8.68
C GLU A 178 20.88 6.15 -8.69
N ARG A 179 21.77 6.54 -9.61
CA ARG A 179 22.22 7.94 -9.74
C ARG A 179 21.05 8.87 -10.06
N ASP A 180 20.23 8.50 -11.03
CA ASP A 180 19.08 9.32 -11.46
C ASP A 180 18.05 9.46 -10.33
N LEU A 181 17.82 8.41 -9.54
CA LEU A 181 16.94 8.45 -8.37
C LEU A 181 17.50 9.35 -7.27
N LEU A 182 18.80 9.25 -6.97
CA LEU A 182 19.44 10.11 -5.95
C LEU A 182 19.36 11.59 -6.34
N GLU A 183 19.61 11.91 -7.61
CA GLU A 183 19.49 13.27 -8.13
C GLU A 183 18.04 13.79 -8.01
N GLN A 184 17.04 12.97 -8.32
CA GLN A 184 15.63 13.33 -8.17
C GLN A 184 15.22 13.55 -6.71
N ILE A 185 15.71 12.70 -5.79
CA ILE A 185 15.45 12.85 -4.36
C ILE A 185 16.09 14.13 -3.82
N GLU A 186 17.35 14.42 -4.21
CA GLU A 186 18.03 15.65 -3.84
C GLU A 186 17.30 16.88 -4.38
N ALA A 187 16.88 16.86 -5.64
CA ALA A 187 16.11 17.93 -6.26
C ALA A 187 14.75 18.13 -5.56
N ALA A 188 14.04 17.05 -5.21
CA ALA A 188 12.76 17.13 -4.50
C ALA A 188 12.94 17.65 -3.06
N THR A 189 14.00 17.24 -2.37
CA THR A 189 14.32 17.69 -1.01
C THR A 189 14.76 19.15 -0.99
N SER A 190 15.59 19.57 -1.96
CA SER A 190 16.03 20.95 -2.15
C SER A 190 14.86 21.88 -2.51
N LYS A 191 13.97 21.45 -3.41
CA LYS A 191 12.75 22.20 -3.75
C LYS A 191 11.83 22.38 -2.54
N LYS A 192 11.66 21.33 -1.73
CA LYS A 192 10.86 21.38 -0.49
C LYS A 192 11.50 22.29 0.57
N HIS A 193 12.83 22.30 0.66
CA HIS A 193 13.58 23.18 1.56
C HIS A 193 13.47 24.66 1.13
N ASN A 194 13.56 24.95 -0.17
CA ASN A 194 13.49 26.32 -0.69
C ASN A 194 12.08 26.92 -0.56
N VAL A 195 11.02 26.11 -0.75
CA VAL A 195 9.63 26.54 -0.54
C VAL A 195 9.35 26.86 0.94
N MET A 196 9.94 26.12 1.88
CA MET A 196 9.74 26.34 3.32
C MET A 196 10.46 27.60 3.85
N LEU A 197 11.48 28.10 3.14
CA LEU A 197 12.18 29.34 3.48
C LEU A 197 11.51 30.59 2.87
N ASP A 198 10.89 30.48 1.69
CA ASP A 198 10.20 31.59 1.01
C ASP A 198 8.87 31.99 1.71
N ASP A 199 8.15 31.01 2.27
CA ASP A 199 6.91 31.24 3.03
C ASP A 199 7.15 31.91 4.41
N GLY A 200 8.39 31.94 4.90
CA GLY A 200 8.77 32.48 6.21
C GLY A 200 9.23 33.94 6.21
N GLU A 201 9.68 34.49 5.08
CA GLU A 201 10.30 35.82 5.01
C GLU A 201 9.35 36.92 4.47
N SER A 202 8.22 36.54 3.86
CA SER A 202 7.27 37.46 3.23
C SER A 202 6.12 37.95 4.13
N SER A 203 6.36 38.15 5.43
CA SER A 203 5.40 38.88 6.28
C SER A 203 5.73 40.38 6.29
N PRO A 204 4.93 41.27 5.68
CA PRO A 204 5.11 42.70 5.87
C PRO A 204 4.78 43.00 7.33
N ILE A 205 5.74 43.54 8.08
CA ILE A 205 5.50 44.12 9.41
C ILE A 205 4.45 45.23 9.23
N ILE A 206 3.19 44.92 9.54
CA ILE A 206 2.11 45.91 9.65
C ILE A 206 2.44 46.76 10.88
N THR A 207 3.14 47.87 10.62
CA THR A 207 3.27 48.99 11.55
C THR A 207 1.86 49.57 11.75
N ALA A 208 1.20 49.19 12.84
CA ALA A 208 -0.07 49.76 13.26
C ALA A 208 0.15 51.22 13.73
N ARG A 209 -0.12 52.19 12.86
CA ARG A 209 -0.20 53.62 13.23
C ARG A 209 -1.53 53.89 13.93
N ARG A 210 -1.52 54.18 15.23
CA ARG A 210 -2.69 54.71 15.96
C ARG A 210 -3.05 56.13 15.47
N PRO A 211 -4.32 56.47 15.22
CA PRO A 211 -4.74 57.85 15.11
C PRO A 211 -5.16 58.39 16.50
N VAL A 212 -4.58 59.51 16.91
CA VAL A 212 -5.00 60.30 18.08
C VAL A 212 -6.23 61.10 17.68
N ALA A 213 -7.41 60.70 18.17
CA ALA A 213 -8.63 61.49 18.06
C ALA A 213 -8.66 62.56 19.16
N ARG A 214 -8.65 63.81 18.73
CA ARG A 214 -8.74 65.04 19.54
C ARG A 214 -10.22 65.34 19.79
N THR A 215 -10.70 65.18 21.02
CA THR A 215 -12.04 65.65 21.41
C THR A 215 -11.94 67.10 21.89
N LYS A 216 -12.58 68.03 21.18
CA LYS A 216 -12.96 69.35 21.67
C LYS A 216 -14.47 69.34 21.88
N GLY A 217 -14.93 69.85 23.01
CA GLY A 217 -16.35 70.04 23.34
C GLY A 217 -16.67 69.50 24.71
#